data_AF-A0A498I4A6-F1
#
_entry.id   AF-A0A498I4A6-F1
#
_cell.length_a   1.000
_cell.length_b   1.000
_cell.length_c   1.000
_cell.angle_alpha   90.00
_cell.angle_beta   90.00
_cell.angle_gamma   90.00
#
_symmetry.space_group_name_H-M   'P 1'
#
loop_
_entity.id
_entity.type
_entity.pdbx_description
1 polymer ?
#
loop_
_entity_poly.entity_id
_entity_poly.type
_entity_poly.pdbx_seq_one_letter_code
_entity_poly.pdbx_strand_id
1 'polypeptide(L)'
;MTELLRHPRKELREIVRKGEHITEDDLIEMHYLKAVMKETLRLHPPVPLLVPRIAAQDVEIGGYKINAKTHFAMAVNEIALANIVHKFDWALPGGASGEDLDMTESTGVTAHKKDPLRFVAIPYLF
;
A
#
# COMPACT_ATOMS: atom_id res chain seq x y z
N MET A 1 -15.79 9.74 -10.69
CA MET A 1 -16.04 9.96 -9.25
C MET A 1 -17.52 9.83 -8.86
N THR A 2 -18.46 10.32 -9.69
CA THR A 2 -19.91 10.38 -9.38
C THR A 2 -20.60 9.01 -9.26
N GLU A 3 -20.21 8.04 -10.09
CA GLU A 3 -20.79 6.68 -10.08
C GLU A 3 -20.41 5.87 -8.82
N LEU A 4 -19.19 6.07 -8.32
CA LEU A 4 -18.66 5.49 -7.08
C LEU A 4 -19.41 5.96 -5.83
N LEU A 5 -19.98 7.16 -5.85
CA LEU A 5 -20.81 7.68 -4.76
C LEU A 5 -22.30 7.33 -4.95
N ARG A 6 -22.76 7.12 -6.19
CA ARG A 6 -24.18 6.85 -6.48
C ARG A 6 -24.60 5.44 -6.07
N HIS A 7 -23.80 4.43 -6.40
CA HIS A 7 -24.14 3.03 -6.18
C HIS A 7 -24.19 2.62 -4.70
N PRO A 8 -23.19 2.94 -3.85
CA PRO A 8 -23.25 2.61 -2.42
C PRO A 8 -24.39 3.34 -1.73
N ARG A 9 -24.66 4.60 -2.12
CA ARG A 9 -25.78 5.38 -1.59
C ARG A 9 -27.14 4.77 -1.97
N LYS A 10 -27.26 4.11 -3.12
CA LYS A 10 -28.49 3.42 -3.53
C LYS A 10 -28.69 2.15 -2.71
N GLU A 11 -27.64 1.32 -2.61
CA GLU A 11 -27.63 0.10 -1.78
C GLU A 11 -27.96 0.41 -0.31
N LEU A 12 -27.34 1.44 0.27
CA LEU A 12 -27.62 1.89 1.63
C LEU A 12 -29.07 2.34 1.81
N ARG A 13 -29.66 3.06 0.84
CA ARG A 13 -31.07 3.51 0.93
C ARG A 13 -32.07 2.37 0.83
N GLU A 14 -31.74 1.30 0.11
CA GLU A 14 -32.60 0.12 0.00
C GLU A 14 -32.57 -0.72 1.29
N ILE A 15 -31.40 -0.85 1.91
CA ILE A 15 -31.22 -1.59 3.16
C ILE A 15 -31.76 -0.81 4.37
N VAL A 16 -31.45 0.48 4.49
CA VAL A 16 -31.94 1.36 5.58
C VAL A 16 -33.45 1.57 5.54
N ARG A 17 -34.14 1.35 4.41
CA ARG A 17 -35.62 1.40 4.40
C ARG A 17 -36.29 0.28 5.21
N LYS A 18 -35.54 -0.73 5.66
CA LYS A 18 -36.05 -1.81 6.52
C LYS A 18 -35.93 -1.52 8.03
N GLY A 19 -35.19 -0.48 8.46
CA GLY A 19 -35.00 -0.15 9.87
C GLY A 19 -34.36 1.22 10.11
N GLU A 20 -34.64 1.84 11.26
CA GLU A 20 -34.18 3.21 11.59
C GLU A 20 -32.64 3.34 11.72
N HIS A 21 -31.95 2.21 11.99
CA HIS A 21 -30.51 2.12 12.17
C HIS A 21 -29.92 0.93 11.41
N ILE A 22 -28.69 1.09 10.92
CA ILE A 22 -27.90 -0.01 10.33
C ILE A 22 -27.37 -0.88 11.47
N THR A 23 -27.66 -2.18 11.41
CA THR A 23 -27.16 -3.19 12.33
C THR A 23 -26.02 -4.00 11.70
N GLU A 24 -25.31 -4.84 12.47
CA GLU A 24 -24.28 -5.73 11.91
C GLU A 24 -24.85 -6.72 10.89
N ASP A 25 -26.09 -7.20 11.09
CA ASP A 25 -26.74 -8.12 10.16
C ASP A 25 -26.99 -7.46 8.79
N ASP A 26 -27.31 -6.17 8.77
CA ASP A 26 -27.48 -5.40 7.52
C ASP A 26 -26.18 -5.29 6.73
N LEU A 27 -25.01 -5.30 7.41
CA LEU A 27 -23.72 -5.26 6.74
C LEU A 27 -23.49 -6.48 5.86
N ILE A 28 -24.14 -7.62 6.16
CA ILE A 28 -24.02 -8.85 5.36
C ILE A 28 -24.43 -8.56 3.90
N GLU A 29 -25.54 -7.85 3.71
CA GLU A 29 -26.18 -7.56 2.42
C GLU A 29 -25.56 -6.37 1.65
N MET A 30 -24.65 -5.60 2.28
CA MET A 30 -23.99 -4.44 1.66
C MET A 30 -22.83 -4.86 0.73
N HIS A 31 -23.15 -5.59 -0.34
CA HIS A 31 -22.16 -6.17 -1.25
C HIS A 31 -21.33 -5.12 -1.99
N TYR A 32 -21.95 -4.05 -2.47
CA TYR A 32 -21.28 -2.99 -3.21
C TYR A 32 -20.40 -2.13 -2.30
N LEU A 33 -20.88 -1.76 -1.11
CA LEU A 33 -20.07 -1.05 -0.12
C LEU A 33 -18.84 -1.87 0.29
N LYS A 34 -18.99 -3.18 0.51
CA LYS A 34 -17.86 -4.09 0.75
C LYS A 34 -16.88 -4.12 -0.42
N ALA A 35 -17.37 -4.16 -1.66
CA ALA A 35 -16.53 -4.13 -2.85
C ALA A 35 -15.74 -2.81 -2.95
N VAL A 36 -16.38 -1.66 -2.68
CA VAL A 36 -15.72 -0.35 -2.66
C VAL A 36 -14.67 -0.28 -1.56
N MET A 37 -14.97 -0.78 -0.35
CA MET A 37 -14.00 -0.84 0.75
C MET A 37 -12.79 -1.71 0.39
N LYS A 38 -13.03 -2.91 -0.16
CA LYS A 38 -11.95 -3.80 -0.62
C LYS A 38 -11.10 -3.16 -1.72
N GLU A 39 -11.73 -2.50 -2.68
CA GLU A 39 -11.02 -1.83 -3.78
C GLU A 39 -10.23 -0.61 -3.28
N THR A 40 -10.78 0.15 -2.33
CA THR A 40 -10.09 1.27 -1.69
C THR A 40 -8.85 0.79 -0.95
N LEU A 41 -8.98 -0.29 -0.16
CA LEU A 41 -7.86 -0.90 0.56
C LEU A 41 -6.85 -1.57 -0.39
N ARG A 42 -7.28 -2.06 -1.55
CA ARG A 42 -6.41 -2.60 -2.60
C ARG A 42 -5.55 -1.49 -3.24
N LEU A 43 -6.13 -0.34 -3.51
CA LEU A 43 -5.45 0.81 -4.12
C LEU A 43 -4.62 1.60 -3.09
N HIS A 44 -5.10 1.70 -1.86
CA HIS A 44 -4.50 2.50 -0.79
C HIS A 44 -4.39 1.68 0.50
N PRO A 45 -3.51 0.66 0.54
CA PRO A 45 -3.30 -0.13 1.74
C PRO A 45 -2.72 0.78 2.85
N PRO A 46 -3.40 0.96 3.99
CA PRO A 46 -2.92 1.80 5.09
C PRO A 46 -1.59 1.29 5.68
N VAL A 47 -1.37 -0.03 5.55
CA VAL A 47 -0.15 -0.73 5.99
C VAL A 47 0.37 -1.58 4.81
N PRO A 48 1.14 -0.99 3.88
CA PRO A 48 1.59 -1.67 2.65
C PRO A 48 2.38 -2.96 2.89
N LEU A 49 3.01 -3.08 4.06
CA LEU A 49 3.84 -4.24 4.45
C LEU A 49 3.21 -5.12 5.52
N LEU A 50 1.94 -4.87 5.87
CA LEU A 50 1.17 -5.62 6.87
C LEU A 50 1.89 -5.75 8.22
N VAL A 51 1.41 -6.66 9.08
CA VAL A 51 2.07 -7.01 10.35
C VAL A 51 3.36 -7.77 10.06
N PRO A 52 4.49 -7.42 10.71
CA PRO A 52 5.75 -8.14 10.55
C PRO A 52 5.56 -9.63 10.83
N ARG A 53 5.73 -10.47 9.80
CA ARG A 53 5.82 -11.92 9.98
C ARG A 53 7.27 -12.29 10.21
N ILE A 54 7.51 -13.26 11.09
CA ILE A 54 8.83 -13.79 11.41
C ILE A 54 8.94 -15.20 10.83
N ALA A 55 10.06 -15.50 10.17
CA ALA A 55 10.37 -16.86 9.71
C ALA A 55 10.50 -17.80 10.91
N ALA A 56 9.61 -18.79 11.01
CA ALA A 56 9.68 -19.77 12.09
C ALA A 56 10.91 -20.69 11.94
N GLN A 57 11.35 -20.91 10.70
CA GLN A 57 12.47 -21.78 10.32
C GLN A 57 13.12 -21.24 9.04
N ASP A 58 14.29 -21.80 8.70
CA ASP A 58 14.93 -21.54 7.41
C ASP A 58 14.01 -21.95 6.25
N VAL A 59 13.84 -21.07 5.26
CA VAL A 59 12.97 -21.28 4.10
C VAL A 59 13.59 -20.65 2.85
N GLU A 60 13.39 -21.28 1.69
CA GLU A 60 13.75 -20.71 0.39
C GLU A 60 12.50 -20.17 -0.31
N ILE A 61 12.53 -18.89 -0.71
CA ILE A 61 11.42 -18.24 -1.44
C ILE A 61 12.00 -17.55 -2.67
N GLY A 62 11.54 -17.94 -3.86
CA GLY A 62 11.97 -17.31 -5.13
C GLY A 62 13.48 -17.41 -5.40
N GLY A 63 14.15 -18.45 -4.90
CA GLY A 63 15.60 -18.63 -4.99
C GLY A 63 16.43 -17.92 -3.91
N TYR A 64 15.77 -17.25 -2.96
CA TYR A 64 16.43 -16.59 -1.83
C TYR A 64 16.27 -17.39 -0.55
N LYS A 65 17.38 -17.68 0.13
CA LYS A 65 17.38 -18.32 1.45
C LYS A 65 17.09 -17.29 2.55
N ILE A 66 16.02 -17.51 3.30
CA ILE A 66 15.59 -16.70 4.44
C ILE A 66 15.78 -17.54 5.70
N ASN A 67 16.65 -17.08 6.61
CA ASN A 67 16.93 -17.81 7.85
C ASN A 67 15.80 -17.64 8.87
N ALA A 68 15.68 -18.62 9.78
CA ALA A 68 14.79 -18.52 10.93
C ALA A 68 14.98 -17.20 11.70
N LYS A 69 13.90 -16.69 12.28
CA LYS A 69 13.80 -15.43 13.03
C LYS A 69 13.94 -14.15 12.20
N THR A 70 14.08 -14.25 10.88
CA THR A 70 14.09 -13.09 9.99
C THR A 70 12.69 -12.47 9.88
N HIS A 71 12.59 -11.15 9.98
CA HIS A 71 11.36 -10.42 9.68
C HIS A 71 11.15 -10.33 8.16
N PHE A 72 10.12 -11.00 7.63
CA PHE A 72 9.88 -11.12 6.19
C PHE A 72 9.73 -9.77 5.49
N ALA A 73 8.99 -8.84 6.08
CA ALA A 73 8.79 -7.50 5.50
C ALA A 73 10.12 -6.76 5.34
N MET A 74 11.03 -6.89 6.31
CA MET A 74 12.34 -6.25 6.26
C MET A 74 13.24 -6.89 5.19
N ALA A 75 13.31 -8.23 5.16
CA ALA A 75 14.10 -8.93 4.17
C ALA A 75 13.64 -8.64 2.73
N VAL A 76 12.32 -8.60 2.49
CA VAL A 76 11.78 -8.26 1.16
C VAL A 76 12.09 -6.80 0.80
N ASN A 77 11.98 -5.86 1.74
CA ASN A 77 12.36 -4.47 1.50
C ASN A 77 13.85 -4.32 1.16
N GLU A 78 14.72 -4.96 1.92
CA GLU A 78 16.17 -4.94 1.69
C GLU A 78 16.52 -5.50 0.32
N ILE A 79 15.96 -6.66 -0.05
CA ILE A 79 16.19 -7.28 -1.36
C ILE A 79 15.62 -6.41 -2.49
N ALA A 80 14.41 -5.88 -2.34
CA ALA A 80 13.80 -5.02 -3.35
C ALA A 80 14.62 -3.75 -3.54
N LEU A 81 14.99 -3.07 -2.45
CA LEU A 81 15.76 -1.84 -2.49
C LEU A 81 17.17 -2.09 -3.05
N ALA A 82 17.84 -3.16 -2.63
CA ALA A 82 19.16 -3.53 -3.16
C ALA A 82 19.11 -3.78 -4.67
N ASN A 83 18.11 -4.50 -5.17
CA ASN A 83 17.94 -4.72 -6.60
C ASN A 83 17.64 -3.42 -7.37
N ILE A 84 16.81 -2.54 -6.80
CA ILE A 84 16.44 -1.26 -7.39
C ILE A 84 17.66 -0.33 -7.47
N VAL A 85 18.42 -0.18 -6.40
CA VAL A 85 19.64 0.65 -6.35
C VAL A 85 20.75 0.05 -7.21
N HIS A 86 20.85 -1.27 -7.30
CA HIS A 86 21.88 -1.92 -8.11
C HIS A 86 21.63 -1.82 -9.62
N LYS A 87 20.37 -1.86 -10.06
CA LYS A 87 20.03 -1.93 -11.50
C LYS A 87 19.86 -0.57 -12.18
N PHE A 88 19.69 0.49 -11.42
CA PHE A 88 19.35 1.81 -11.94
C PHE A 88 20.19 2.89 -11.27
N ASP A 89 20.67 3.82 -12.07
CA ASP A 89 21.01 5.15 -11.60
C ASP A 89 19.73 5.96 -11.39
N TRP A 90 19.78 6.93 -10.47
CA TRP A 90 18.62 7.73 -10.07
C TRP A 90 18.90 9.21 -10.32
N ALA A 91 18.03 9.86 -11.06
CA ALA A 91 18.09 11.30 -11.30
C ALA A 91 16.79 11.97 -10.83
N LEU A 92 16.91 13.21 -10.37
CA LEU A 92 15.77 14.05 -10.09
C LEU A 92 15.23 14.69 -11.38
N PRO A 93 13.90 14.80 -11.54
CA PRO A 93 13.30 15.43 -12.71
C PRO A 93 13.74 16.90 -12.81
N GLY A 94 14.08 17.33 -14.02
CA GLY A 94 14.47 18.72 -14.28
C GLY A 94 15.85 19.12 -13.72
N GLY A 95 16.68 18.18 -13.28
CA GLY A 95 18.02 18.47 -12.76
C GLY A 95 18.04 19.09 -11.36
N ALA A 96 16.95 18.94 -10.60
CA ALA A 96 16.88 19.38 -9.22
C ALA A 96 17.96 18.69 -8.36
N SER A 97 18.38 19.36 -7.29
CA SER A 97 19.36 18.83 -6.34
C SER A 97 18.67 18.12 -5.18
N GLY A 98 19.45 17.32 -4.43
CA GLY A 98 18.94 16.68 -3.21
C GLY A 98 18.48 17.66 -2.14
N GLU A 99 18.98 18.91 -2.16
CA GLU A 99 18.64 19.97 -1.22
C GLU A 99 17.23 20.54 -1.48
N ASP A 100 16.71 20.39 -2.70
CA ASP A 100 15.39 20.86 -3.10
C ASP A 100 14.26 19.88 -2.67
N LEU A 101 14.63 18.75 -2.08
CA LEU A 101 13.67 17.70 -1.70
C LEU A 101 13.02 18.00 -0.36
N ASP A 102 11.69 18.18 -0.37
CA ASP A 102 10.92 18.18 0.87
C ASP A 102 10.93 16.77 1.50
N MET A 103 11.57 16.68 2.66
CA MET A 103 11.67 15.46 3.47
C MET A 103 10.62 15.43 4.59
N THR A 104 9.69 16.39 4.66
CA THR A 104 8.66 16.40 5.70
C THR A 104 7.80 15.15 5.63
N GLU A 105 7.56 14.57 6.80
CA GLU A 105 6.76 13.37 6.95
C GLU A 105 5.34 13.73 7.36
N SER A 106 4.38 12.91 6.95
CA SER A 106 3.05 12.92 7.53
C SER A 106 3.05 12.17 8.87
N THR A 107 2.16 12.57 9.77
CA THR A 107 2.02 11.95 11.09
C THR A 107 0.95 10.86 11.05
N GLY A 108 1.25 9.67 11.60
CA GLY A 108 0.31 8.55 11.71
C GLY A 108 0.95 7.25 12.16
N VAL A 109 0.18 6.15 12.16
CA VAL A 109 0.68 4.78 12.45
C VAL A 109 1.79 4.35 11.48
N THR A 110 1.81 4.94 10.27
CA THR A 110 2.88 4.83 9.28
C THR A 110 3.39 6.22 8.92
N ALA A 111 4.68 6.48 9.15
CA ALA A 111 5.37 7.66 8.65
C ALA A 111 5.63 7.50 7.14
N HIS A 112 5.28 8.50 6.37
CA HIS A 112 5.58 8.57 4.94
C HIS A 112 5.76 10.03 4.54
N LYS A 113 6.49 10.28 3.45
CA LYS A 113 6.67 11.65 2.96
C LYS A 113 5.33 12.32 2.67
N LYS A 114 5.20 13.56 3.11
CA LYS A 114 4.04 14.40 2.86
C LYS A 114 3.83 14.60 1.36
N ASP A 115 4.91 14.89 0.64
CA ASP A 115 4.95 14.93 -0.81
C ASP A 115 5.75 13.74 -1.37
N PRO A 116 5.16 12.89 -2.22
CA PRO A 116 5.85 11.72 -2.75
C PRO A 116 7.13 12.09 -3.51
N LEU A 117 8.22 11.37 -3.22
CA LEU A 117 9.46 11.47 -3.98
C LEU A 117 9.24 10.99 -5.42
N ARG A 118 9.71 11.80 -6.37
CA ARG A 118 9.69 11.47 -7.79
C ARG A 118 11.12 11.43 -8.29
N PHE A 119 11.51 10.29 -8.87
CA PHE A 119 12.81 10.09 -9.50
C PHE A 119 12.62 9.47 -10.88
N VAL A 120 13.61 9.67 -11.74
CA VAL A 120 13.73 9.00 -13.03
C VAL A 120 14.76 7.88 -12.86
N ALA A 121 14.32 6.64 -13.11
CA ALA A 121 15.22 5.49 -13.09
C ALA A 121 15.92 5.35 -14.45
N ILE A 122 17.24 5.35 -14.43
CA ILE A 122 18.09 5.25 -15.62
C ILE A 122 18.72 3.86 -15.62
N PRO A 123 18.28 2.93 -16.49
CA PRO A 123 18.85 1.59 -16.52
C PRO A 123 20.30 1.63 -17.01
N TYR A 124 21.14 0.78 -16.45
CA TYR A 124 22.46 0.53 -17.04
C TYR A 124 22.29 -0.10 -18.43
N LEU A 125 22.66 0.66 -19.46
CA LEU A 125 22.82 0.14 -20.81
C LEU A 125 24.19 -0.56 -20.86
N PHE A 126 24.18 -1.89 -20.93
CA PHE A 126 25.36 -2.66 -21.33
C PHE A 126 25.58 -2.50 -22.85
#